data_AF-A0A4Y2JM40-F1
#
_entry.id   AF-A0A4Y2JM40-F1
#
_cell.length_a   1.000
_cell.length_b   1.000
_cell.length_c   1.000
_cell.angle_alpha   90.00
_cell.angle_beta   90.00
_cell.angle_gamma   90.00
#
_symmetry.space_group_name_H-M   'P 1'
#
loop_
_entity.id
_entity.type
_entity.pdbx_description
1 polymer ?
#
loop_
_entity_poly.entity_id
_entity_poly.type
_entity_poly.pdbx_seq_one_letter_code
_entity_poly.pdbx_strand_id
1 'polypeptide(L)'
;MWAILSALYPTEKDALRVTKYKPYENELKFEGIEFPVKMEDGVFKRFEKLNNVSVDIYAYDKSSENKDIYPLRITGNKLDKHVNLLYMKNEEGNNHYCWIKDLSRLISSQLSNSNGRRYTCERCLLSYHSDKDLQIHEMDCKKNKTVKIIMPEKKSIKFKNYHKSLRTPFVMYADFECSTTKIDTSQPDENRPYMQKYQKHEPMSFAFYIKYKHDDYKPPIIYRGPNATKVFYDTVKSEALKIKKKFMIRSIQSK
;
A
#
# COMPACT_ATOMS: atom_id res chain seq x y z
N MET A 1 -20.61 18.58 13.96
CA MET A 1 -22.07 18.84 13.95
C MET A 1 -22.48 19.72 12.78
N TRP A 2 -22.22 21.02 12.80
CA TRP A 2 -22.73 21.96 11.77
C TRP A 2 -22.37 21.60 10.32
N ALA A 3 -21.15 21.11 10.07
CA ALA A 3 -20.75 20.66 8.73
C ALA A 3 -21.56 19.45 8.23
N ILE A 4 -22.01 18.57 9.13
CA ILE A 4 -22.83 17.42 8.75
C ILE A 4 -24.27 17.88 8.54
N LEU A 5 -24.81 18.74 9.41
CA LEU A 5 -26.14 19.31 9.23
C LEU A 5 -26.26 20.10 7.93
N SER A 6 -25.22 20.85 7.53
CA SER A 6 -25.26 21.57 6.26
C SER A 6 -25.23 20.66 5.03
N ALA A 7 -24.66 19.45 5.16
CA ALA A 7 -24.70 18.43 4.12
C ALA A 7 -26.06 17.71 4.04
N LEU A 8 -26.67 17.43 5.19
CA LEU A 8 -27.98 16.75 5.27
C LEU A 8 -29.15 17.69 4.96
N TYR A 9 -29.01 18.98 5.26
CA TYR A 9 -30.01 20.03 5.03
C TYR A 9 -29.45 21.19 4.22
N PRO A 10 -29.04 20.99 2.95
CA PRO A 10 -28.45 22.05 2.15
C PRO A 10 -29.36 23.27 1.99
N THR A 11 -28.79 24.46 2.11
CA THR A 11 -29.50 25.72 1.88
C THR A 11 -28.87 26.48 0.71
N GLU A 12 -29.70 27.13 -0.11
CA GLU A 12 -29.23 27.88 -1.28
C GLU A 12 -28.62 29.24 -0.90
N LYS A 13 -29.22 29.93 0.07
CA LYS A 13 -28.81 31.27 0.54
C LYS A 13 -28.27 31.20 1.95
N ASP A 14 -27.18 31.94 2.19
CA ASP A 14 -26.56 32.09 3.50
C ASP A 14 -26.19 30.76 4.19
N ALA A 15 -25.71 29.78 3.43
CA ALA A 15 -25.40 28.42 3.92
C ALA A 15 -24.35 28.37 5.04
N LEU A 16 -23.66 29.48 5.31
CA LEU A 16 -22.71 29.62 6.42
C LEU A 16 -23.40 29.94 7.76
N ARG A 17 -24.66 30.38 7.75
CA ARG A 17 -25.37 30.80 8.96
C ARG A 17 -25.89 29.61 9.75
N VAL A 18 -25.36 29.42 10.95
CA VAL A 18 -25.77 28.37 11.90
C VAL A 18 -27.27 28.40 12.20
N THR A 19 -27.89 29.57 12.23
CA THR A 19 -29.33 29.73 12.50
C THR A 19 -30.22 28.96 11.52
N LYS A 20 -29.76 28.69 10.30
CA LYS A 20 -30.48 27.87 9.32
C LYS A 20 -30.54 26.38 9.70
N TYR A 21 -29.59 25.92 10.50
CA TYR A 21 -29.45 24.51 10.86
C TYR A 21 -29.87 24.21 12.31
N LYS A 22 -30.04 25.24 13.15
CA LYS A 22 -30.56 25.11 14.52
C LYS A 22 -31.83 24.24 14.64
N PRO A 23 -32.83 24.32 13.72
CA PRO A 23 -34.02 23.47 13.81
C PRO A 23 -33.71 21.97 13.80
N TYR A 24 -32.60 21.57 13.18
CA TYR A 24 -32.18 20.17 13.01
C TYR A 24 -31.10 19.75 14.01
N GLU A 25 -30.73 20.60 14.96
CA GLU A 25 -29.64 20.35 15.91
C GLU A 25 -29.83 19.06 16.71
N ASN A 26 -31.07 18.78 17.11
CA ASN A 26 -31.44 17.61 17.91
C ASN A 26 -31.61 16.32 17.10
N GLU A 27 -31.50 16.37 15.77
CA GLU A 27 -31.63 15.17 14.93
C GLU A 27 -30.35 14.34 14.90
N LEU A 28 -29.21 14.97 15.19
CA LEU A 28 -27.93 14.28 15.27
C LEU A 28 -27.60 13.90 16.71
N LYS A 29 -27.28 12.62 16.86
CA LYS A 29 -26.89 11.97 18.10
C LYS A 29 -25.38 11.97 18.28
N PHE A 30 -24.91 12.51 19.40
CA PHE A 30 -23.48 12.61 19.75
C PHE A 30 -23.19 11.95 21.11
N GLU A 31 -23.99 10.98 21.56
CA GLU A 31 -23.79 10.36 22.88
C GLU A 31 -22.42 9.69 22.98
N GLY A 32 -21.60 10.16 23.92
CA GLY A 32 -20.23 9.73 24.13
C GLY A 32 -19.25 10.11 23.01
N ILE A 33 -19.54 11.21 22.32
CA ILE A 33 -18.61 11.93 21.46
C ILE A 33 -18.33 13.29 22.10
N GLU A 34 -17.08 13.50 22.51
CA GLU A 34 -16.66 14.76 23.11
C GLU A 34 -16.39 15.82 22.04
N PHE A 35 -16.76 17.06 22.35
CA PHE A 35 -16.41 18.22 21.55
C PHE A 35 -15.20 18.95 22.15
N PRO A 36 -14.28 19.47 21.33
CA PRO A 36 -14.24 19.39 19.86
C PRO A 36 -13.92 17.97 19.36
N VAL A 37 -14.62 17.54 18.30
CA VAL A 37 -14.52 16.18 17.76
C VAL A 37 -13.10 15.92 17.23
N LYS A 38 -12.38 15.03 17.92
CA LYS A 38 -11.03 14.60 17.55
C LYS A 38 -11.05 13.76 16.28
N MET A 39 -9.97 13.83 15.50
CA MET A 39 -9.80 13.03 14.29
C MET A 39 -9.37 11.61 14.66
N GLU A 40 -10.31 10.83 15.18
CA GLU A 40 -10.11 9.44 15.61
C GLU A 40 -11.17 8.55 14.95
N ASP A 41 -10.74 7.47 14.29
CA ASP A 41 -11.66 6.60 13.52
C ASP A 41 -12.78 5.99 14.39
N GLY A 42 -12.49 5.68 15.66
CA GLY A 42 -13.48 5.17 16.61
C GLY A 42 -14.63 6.14 16.87
N VAL A 43 -14.35 7.45 16.90
CA VAL A 43 -15.36 8.50 17.11
C VAL A 43 -16.31 8.56 15.92
N PHE A 44 -15.80 8.49 14.69
CA PHE A 44 -16.63 8.50 13.48
C PHE A 44 -17.43 7.21 13.33
N LYS A 45 -16.83 6.04 13.61
CA LYS A 45 -17.57 4.76 13.62
C LYS A 45 -18.75 4.79 14.59
N ARG A 46 -18.56 5.38 15.77
CA ARG A 46 -19.63 5.58 16.75
C ARG A 46 -20.71 6.52 16.21
N PHE A 47 -20.31 7.66 15.66
CA PHE A 47 -21.23 8.63 15.06
C PHE A 47 -22.08 8.00 13.94
N GLU A 48 -21.46 7.27 13.02
CA GLU A 48 -22.14 6.62 11.90
C GLU A 48 -23.19 5.62 12.37
N LYS A 49 -22.84 4.81 13.39
CA LYS A 49 -23.74 3.84 14.01
C LYS A 49 -24.95 4.49 14.69
N LEU A 50 -24.75 5.64 15.35
CA LEU A 50 -25.81 6.36 16.06
C LEU A 50 -26.81 7.05 15.13
N ASN A 51 -26.33 7.54 13.97
CA ASN A 51 -27.10 8.43 13.10
C ASN A 51 -27.56 7.79 11.79
N ASN A 52 -27.10 6.56 11.47
CA ASN A 52 -27.31 5.93 10.17
C ASN A 52 -26.90 6.85 9.00
N VAL A 53 -25.74 7.49 9.17
CA VAL A 53 -25.09 8.37 8.19
C VAL A 53 -23.67 7.88 8.05
N SER A 54 -23.15 7.78 6.83
CA SER A 54 -21.75 7.42 6.57
C SER A 54 -20.93 8.66 6.27
N VAL A 55 -19.67 8.70 6.71
CA VAL A 55 -18.84 9.91 6.64
C VAL A 55 -17.46 9.59 6.09
N ASP A 56 -17.08 10.28 5.01
CA ASP A 56 -15.70 10.30 4.54
C ASP A 56 -15.03 11.60 4.96
N ILE A 57 -13.74 11.53 5.26
CA ILE A 57 -12.93 12.65 5.72
C ILE A 57 -11.69 12.73 4.84
N TYR A 58 -11.51 13.91 4.26
CA TYR A 58 -10.37 14.26 3.44
C TYR A 58 -9.57 15.35 4.15
N ALA A 59 -8.29 15.44 3.83
CA ALA A 59 -7.43 16.54 4.25
C ALA A 59 -6.62 17.02 3.04
N TYR A 60 -5.90 18.12 3.21
CA TYR A 60 -4.99 18.64 2.20
C TYR A 60 -3.57 18.62 2.73
N ASP A 61 -2.64 18.29 1.85
CA ASP A 61 -1.22 18.33 2.19
C ASP A 61 -0.73 19.77 2.17
N LYS A 62 -0.35 20.29 3.35
CA LYS A 62 0.20 21.65 3.49
C LYS A 62 1.57 21.82 2.84
N SER A 63 2.31 20.72 2.63
CA SER A 63 3.63 20.74 2.01
C SER A 63 3.57 20.73 0.48
N SER A 64 2.43 20.35 -0.10
CA SER A 64 2.21 20.43 -1.54
C SER A 64 1.90 21.88 -1.95
N GLU A 65 2.58 22.37 -2.98
CA GLU A 65 2.31 23.69 -3.59
C GLU A 65 0.84 23.85 -3.99
N ASN A 66 0.21 22.76 -4.45
CA ASN A 66 -1.18 22.75 -4.90
C ASN A 66 -2.19 22.37 -3.80
N LYS A 67 -1.73 22.23 -2.54
CA LYS A 67 -2.57 21.79 -1.40
C LYS A 67 -3.36 20.52 -1.73
N ASP A 68 -2.64 19.51 -2.18
CA ASP A 68 -3.25 18.29 -2.70
C ASP A 68 -4.19 17.62 -1.69
N ILE A 69 -5.44 17.40 -2.08
CA ILE A 69 -6.40 16.62 -1.31
C ILE A 69 -5.96 15.14 -1.26
N TYR A 70 -6.12 14.53 -0.09
CA TYR A 70 -5.96 13.10 0.14
C TYR A 70 -7.03 12.57 1.11
N PRO A 71 -7.41 11.28 0.98
CA PRO A 71 -8.34 10.64 1.91
C PRO A 71 -7.66 10.46 3.26
N LEU A 72 -8.24 11.02 4.32
CA LEU A 72 -7.76 10.87 5.70
C LEU A 72 -8.45 9.69 6.40
N ARG A 73 -9.75 9.53 6.17
CA ARG A 73 -10.56 8.43 6.68
C ARG A 73 -11.72 8.19 5.73
N ILE A 74 -11.84 6.96 5.22
CA ILE A 74 -12.93 6.56 4.32
C ILE A 74 -13.74 5.48 5.02
N THR A 75 -15.05 5.64 5.01
CA THR A 75 -15.97 4.69 5.62
C THR A 75 -15.93 3.35 4.88
N GLY A 76 -15.95 2.25 5.65
CA GLY A 76 -15.99 0.91 5.08
C GLY A 76 -17.38 0.55 4.53
N ASN A 77 -18.42 1.24 4.98
CA ASN A 77 -19.81 0.97 4.61
C ASN A 77 -20.51 2.27 4.21
N LYS A 78 -20.51 2.57 2.91
CA LYS A 78 -21.19 3.75 2.38
C LYS A 78 -22.71 3.52 2.41
N LEU A 79 -23.40 4.38 3.15
CA LEU A 79 -24.86 4.40 3.29
C LEU A 79 -25.48 5.41 2.33
N ASP A 80 -26.80 5.34 2.13
CA ASP A 80 -27.54 6.30 1.29
C ASP A 80 -27.35 7.75 1.74
N LYS A 81 -27.40 7.98 3.06
CA LYS A 81 -26.96 9.23 3.67
C LYS A 81 -25.45 9.21 3.82
N HIS A 82 -24.75 9.85 2.89
CA HIS A 82 -23.30 9.94 2.88
C HIS A 82 -22.82 11.39 2.88
N VAL A 83 -21.81 11.69 3.70
CA VAL A 83 -21.24 13.04 3.82
C VAL A 83 -19.73 13.00 3.64
N ASN A 84 -19.24 13.75 2.66
CA ASN A 84 -17.82 14.01 2.46
C ASN A 84 -17.41 15.28 3.24
N LEU A 85 -16.47 15.15 4.18
CA LEU A 85 -15.94 16.26 4.99
C LEU A 85 -14.49 16.56 4.64
N LEU A 86 -14.13 17.84 4.66
CA LEU A 86 -12.75 18.32 4.64
C LEU A 86 -12.33 18.67 6.06
N TYR A 87 -11.27 18.03 6.53
CA TYR A 87 -10.62 18.29 7.80
C TYR A 87 -9.47 19.28 7.60
N MET A 88 -9.49 20.37 8.37
CA MET A 88 -8.50 21.44 8.31
C MET A 88 -7.99 21.74 9.71
N LYS A 89 -6.68 21.88 9.87
CA LYS A 89 -6.04 22.26 11.13
C LYS A 89 -5.35 23.60 10.95
N ASN A 90 -5.67 24.60 11.77
CA ASN A 90 -4.98 25.88 11.76
C ASN A 90 -3.62 25.78 12.49
N GLU A 91 -2.80 26.83 12.43
CA GLU A 91 -1.47 26.85 13.08
C GLU A 91 -1.56 26.87 14.60
N GLU A 92 -2.66 27.40 15.15
CA GLU A 92 -2.95 27.47 16.59
C GLU A 92 -3.47 26.15 17.17
N GLY A 93 -3.63 25.10 16.34
CA GLY A 93 -4.07 23.78 16.77
C GLY A 93 -5.59 23.56 16.76
N ASN A 94 -6.39 24.54 16.37
CA ASN A 94 -7.84 24.40 16.15
C ASN A 94 -8.12 23.55 14.91
N ASN A 95 -9.09 22.65 15.06
CA ASN A 95 -9.52 21.75 14.01
C ASN A 95 -10.91 22.14 13.51
N HIS A 96 -11.07 22.21 12.19
CA HIS A 96 -12.33 22.54 11.53
C HIS A 96 -12.72 21.44 10.55
N TYR A 97 -14.02 21.14 10.51
CA TYR A 97 -14.63 20.28 9.51
C TYR A 97 -15.52 21.12 8.61
N CYS A 98 -15.41 20.91 7.29
CA CYS A 98 -16.22 21.57 6.28
C CYS A 98 -16.88 20.53 5.38
N TRP A 99 -18.10 20.80 4.93
CA TRP A 99 -18.75 19.92 3.95
C TRP A 99 -18.15 20.12 2.56
N ILE A 100 -17.77 19.02 1.92
CA ILE A 100 -17.38 18.96 0.51
C ILE A 100 -18.64 18.72 -0.32
N LYS A 101 -19.16 19.79 -0.95
CA LYS A 101 -20.35 19.72 -1.81
C LYS A 101 -20.14 18.90 -3.08
N ASP A 102 -18.95 19.01 -3.66
CA ASP A 102 -18.55 18.32 -4.87
C ASP A 102 -17.07 17.98 -4.78
N LEU A 103 -16.77 16.69 -4.57
CA LEU A 103 -15.40 16.20 -4.45
C LEU A 103 -14.65 16.29 -5.78
N SER A 104 -15.33 16.03 -6.90
CA SER A 104 -14.68 16.06 -8.21
C SER A 104 -14.24 17.47 -8.57
N ARG A 105 -15.08 18.47 -8.28
CA ARG A 105 -14.73 19.90 -8.47
C ARG A 105 -13.62 20.36 -7.52
N LEU A 106 -13.55 19.81 -6.30
CA LEU A 106 -12.49 20.16 -5.36
C LEU A 106 -11.12 19.68 -5.85
N ILE A 107 -11.07 18.50 -6.48
CA ILE A 107 -9.81 17.84 -6.89
C ILE A 107 -9.47 18.12 -8.36
N SER A 108 -10.39 18.66 -9.17
CA SER A 108 -10.20 18.82 -10.60
C SER A 108 -8.94 19.60 -10.97
N SER A 109 -8.60 20.65 -10.20
CA SER A 109 -7.39 21.46 -10.40
C SER A 109 -6.09 20.68 -10.15
N GLN A 110 -6.11 19.65 -9.30
CA GLN A 110 -4.96 18.79 -9.06
C GLN A 110 -4.72 17.80 -10.21
N LEU A 111 -5.74 17.53 -11.02
CA LEU A 111 -5.73 16.47 -12.01
C LEU A 111 -5.46 16.99 -13.42
N SER A 112 -6.05 18.13 -13.78
CA SER A 112 -5.87 18.71 -15.11
C SER A 112 -6.26 20.18 -15.14
N ASN A 113 -5.66 20.92 -16.07
CA ASN A 113 -6.09 22.28 -16.41
C ASN A 113 -7.34 22.30 -17.32
N SER A 114 -8.01 21.15 -17.52
CA SER A 114 -9.18 21.04 -18.40
C SER A 114 -10.47 21.29 -17.62
N ASN A 115 -11.39 22.08 -18.22
CA ASN A 115 -12.68 22.43 -17.62
C ASN A 115 -13.76 21.33 -17.79
N GLY A 116 -13.37 20.12 -18.20
CA GLY A 116 -14.30 19.02 -18.40
C GLY A 116 -14.71 18.37 -17.07
N ARG A 117 -15.99 18.02 -16.93
CA ARG A 117 -16.47 17.22 -15.79
C ARG A 117 -15.69 15.91 -15.73
N ARG A 118 -15.18 15.58 -14.54
CA ARG A 118 -14.56 14.29 -14.23
C ARG A 118 -15.44 13.53 -13.25
N TYR A 119 -15.23 12.22 -13.20
CA TYR A 119 -15.86 11.33 -12.24
C TYR A 119 -14.75 10.77 -11.35
N THR A 120 -14.73 11.16 -10.08
CA THR A 120 -13.62 10.88 -9.18
C THR A 120 -14.02 9.82 -8.17
N CYS A 121 -13.20 8.78 -8.03
CA CYS A 121 -13.40 7.79 -6.97
C CYS A 121 -13.07 8.40 -5.61
N GLU A 122 -14.02 8.36 -4.69
CA GLU A 122 -13.88 8.88 -3.32
C GLU A 122 -12.74 8.19 -2.54
N ARG A 123 -12.46 6.92 -2.82
CA ARG A 123 -11.44 6.17 -2.06
C ARG A 123 -10.01 6.42 -2.53
N CYS A 124 -9.76 6.35 -3.83
CA CYS A 124 -8.40 6.43 -4.38
C CYS A 124 -8.08 7.77 -5.07
N LEU A 125 -9.09 8.63 -5.23
CA LEU A 125 -9.04 9.92 -5.91
C LEU A 125 -8.64 9.85 -7.41
N LEU A 126 -8.66 8.66 -8.01
CA LEU A 126 -8.51 8.52 -9.46
C LEU A 126 -9.74 9.08 -10.16
N SER A 127 -9.50 9.70 -11.31
CA SER A 127 -10.54 10.36 -12.10
C SER A 127 -10.74 9.75 -13.47
N TYR A 128 -12.01 9.68 -13.85
CA TYR A 128 -12.52 9.02 -15.04
C TYR A 128 -13.30 10.02 -15.89
N HIS A 129 -13.45 9.67 -17.17
CA HIS A 129 -14.17 10.50 -18.15
C HIS A 129 -15.69 10.21 -18.17
N SER A 130 -16.12 9.06 -17.67
CA SER A 130 -17.53 8.69 -17.57
C SER A 130 -17.85 8.05 -16.21
N ASP A 131 -19.11 8.13 -15.82
CA ASP A 131 -19.63 7.45 -14.62
C ASP A 131 -19.48 5.93 -14.74
N LYS A 132 -19.70 5.37 -15.93
CA LYS A 132 -19.55 3.92 -16.20
C LYS A 132 -18.15 3.42 -15.87
N ASP A 133 -17.12 4.16 -16.28
CA ASP A 133 -15.73 3.79 -16.00
C ASP A 133 -15.42 3.84 -14.50
N LEU A 134 -15.99 4.84 -13.80
CA LEU A 134 -15.88 4.93 -12.34
C LEU A 134 -16.56 3.73 -11.66
N GLN A 135 -17.77 3.36 -12.07
CA GLN A 135 -18.48 2.20 -11.50
C GLN A 135 -17.70 0.90 -11.69
N ILE A 136 -17.14 0.67 -12.89
CA ILE A 136 -16.28 -0.49 -13.17
C ILE A 136 -15.06 -0.48 -12.24
N HIS A 137 -14.40 0.67 -12.09
CA HIS A 137 -13.28 0.80 -11.17
C HIS A 137 -13.68 0.51 -9.71
N GLU A 138 -14.82 1.01 -9.25
CA GLU A 138 -15.25 0.85 -7.86
C GLU A 138 -15.44 -0.62 -7.46
N MET A 139 -15.85 -1.49 -8.39
CA MET A 139 -16.03 -2.93 -8.15
C MET A 139 -14.74 -3.59 -7.62
N ASP A 140 -13.59 -3.20 -8.16
CA ASP A 140 -12.29 -3.73 -7.74
C ASP A 140 -11.61 -2.86 -6.69
N CYS A 141 -11.83 -1.56 -6.76
CA CYS A 141 -11.30 -0.63 -5.79
C CYS A 141 -11.76 -1.05 -4.40
N LYS A 142 -13.06 -1.28 -4.16
CA LYS A 142 -13.65 -1.56 -2.82
C LYS A 142 -13.06 -2.76 -2.11
N LYS A 143 -12.48 -3.72 -2.85
CA LYS A 143 -11.81 -4.92 -2.32
C LYS A 143 -10.45 -4.62 -1.69
N ASN A 144 -9.87 -3.46 -2.00
CA ASN A 144 -8.51 -3.07 -1.61
C ASN A 144 -8.51 -1.98 -0.53
N LYS A 145 -7.39 -1.86 0.20
CA LYS A 145 -7.17 -0.74 1.12
C LYS A 145 -7.25 0.59 0.37
N THR A 146 -7.83 1.60 1.02
CA THR A 146 -7.90 2.97 0.53
C THR A 146 -6.49 3.54 0.37
N VAL A 147 -6.08 3.82 -0.87
CA VAL A 147 -4.76 4.36 -1.19
C VAL A 147 -4.87 5.42 -2.28
N LYS A 148 -4.16 6.54 -2.11
CA LYS A 148 -3.93 7.50 -3.19
C LYS A 148 -2.71 7.04 -3.98
N ILE A 149 -2.87 6.84 -5.29
CA ILE A 149 -1.74 6.49 -6.16
C ILE A 149 -0.90 7.74 -6.39
N ILE A 150 0.36 7.69 -6.00
CA ILE A 150 1.35 8.73 -6.29
C ILE A 150 2.26 8.19 -7.39
N MET A 151 2.23 8.82 -8.56
CA MET A 151 3.13 8.47 -9.64
C MET A 151 4.54 9.00 -9.33
N PRO A 152 5.61 8.24 -9.64
CA PRO A 152 6.96 8.76 -9.50
C PRO A 152 7.16 9.96 -10.44
N GLU A 153 7.89 10.97 -9.97
CA GLU A 153 8.19 12.19 -10.74
C GLU A 153 8.86 11.87 -12.09
N LYS A 154 9.70 10.83 -12.11
CA LYS A 154 10.35 10.35 -13.33
C LYS A 154 9.38 9.53 -14.15
N LYS A 155 8.91 10.12 -15.26
CA LYS A 155 8.06 9.47 -16.27
C LYS A 155 8.67 8.23 -16.93
N SER A 156 9.99 8.03 -16.82
CA SER A 156 10.66 6.85 -17.35
C SER A 156 11.39 6.09 -16.25
N ILE A 157 11.12 4.79 -16.18
CA ILE A 157 11.93 3.83 -15.43
C ILE A 157 12.94 3.22 -16.40
N LYS A 158 14.20 3.13 -15.98
CA LYS A 158 15.27 2.50 -16.76
C LYS A 158 15.89 1.40 -15.92
N PHE A 159 16.11 0.23 -16.53
CA PHE A 159 16.87 -0.82 -15.87
C PHE A 159 18.31 -0.35 -15.67
N LYS A 160 18.76 -0.26 -14.40
CA LYS A 160 20.15 0.11 -14.08
C LYS A 160 21.16 -0.92 -14.59
N ASN A 161 20.77 -2.20 -14.60
CA ASN A 161 21.65 -3.32 -14.92
C ASN A 161 21.18 -4.06 -16.18
N TYR A 162 21.06 -3.36 -17.31
CA TYR A 162 20.61 -3.97 -18.57
C TYR A 162 21.46 -5.19 -18.97
N HIS A 163 22.76 -5.17 -18.72
CA HIS A 163 23.66 -6.29 -18.99
C HIS A 163 23.31 -7.59 -18.23
N LYS A 164 22.56 -7.51 -17.11
CA LYS A 164 22.06 -8.68 -16.36
C LYS A 164 20.83 -9.32 -17.02
N SER A 165 20.30 -8.73 -18.08
CA SER A 165 19.24 -9.35 -18.90
C SER A 165 19.78 -10.47 -19.80
N LEU A 166 21.09 -10.51 -20.04
CA LEU A 166 21.72 -11.58 -20.79
C LEU A 166 21.61 -12.89 -19.99
N ARG A 167 20.98 -13.89 -20.60
CA ARG A 167 20.87 -15.24 -20.03
C ARG A 167 22.25 -15.78 -19.73
N THR A 168 22.53 -16.06 -18.45
CA THR A 168 23.81 -16.64 -18.05
C THR A 168 23.97 -18.04 -18.67
N PRO A 169 25.15 -18.41 -19.18
CA PRO A 169 25.34 -19.71 -19.81
C PRO A 169 25.08 -20.88 -18.85
N PHE A 170 25.37 -20.70 -17.57
CA PHE A 170 25.11 -21.67 -16.51
C PHE A 170 24.26 -21.04 -15.41
N VAL A 171 23.35 -21.83 -14.86
CA VAL A 171 22.56 -21.51 -13.67
C VAL A 171 22.62 -22.71 -12.74
N MET A 172 22.92 -22.48 -11.47
CA MET A 172 22.90 -23.50 -10.44
C MET A 172 21.65 -23.30 -9.59
N TYR A 173 20.80 -24.32 -9.54
CA TYR A 173 19.64 -24.38 -8.65
C TYR A 173 20.01 -25.30 -7.50
N ALA A 174 19.94 -24.80 -6.27
CA ALA A 174 20.33 -25.53 -5.09
C ALA A 174 19.24 -25.43 -4.04
N ASP A 175 19.04 -26.52 -3.31
CA ASP A 175 18.14 -26.58 -2.17
C ASP A 175 18.76 -27.40 -1.03
N PHE A 176 18.37 -27.06 0.20
CA PHE A 176 18.83 -27.72 1.42
C PHE A 176 17.66 -28.30 2.20
N GLU A 177 17.84 -29.52 2.66
CA GLU A 177 16.97 -30.09 3.69
C GLU A 177 17.61 -29.83 5.05
N CYS A 178 16.83 -29.22 5.94
CA CYS A 178 17.30 -28.80 7.26
C CYS A 178 16.55 -29.55 8.36
N SER A 179 17.27 -29.94 9.41
CA SER A 179 16.65 -30.26 10.70
C SER A 179 16.27 -28.96 11.40
N THR A 180 15.08 -28.90 11.98
CA THR A 180 14.61 -27.75 12.75
C THR A 180 14.63 -28.07 14.24
N THR A 181 15.44 -27.34 15.00
CA THR A 181 15.45 -27.41 16.46
C THR A 181 14.84 -26.15 17.04
N LYS A 182 14.04 -26.29 18.11
CA LYS A 182 13.49 -25.14 18.82
C LYS A 182 14.64 -24.34 19.44
N ILE A 183 14.56 -23.02 19.35
CA ILE A 183 15.47 -22.14 20.08
C ILE A 183 14.78 -21.81 21.40
N ASP A 184 15.37 -22.21 22.52
CA ASP A 184 14.96 -21.73 23.83
C ASP A 184 15.43 -20.29 23.98
N THR A 185 14.58 -19.33 23.62
CA THR A 185 14.83 -17.92 23.93
C THR A 185 14.36 -17.63 25.36
N SER A 186 15.23 -17.01 26.17
CA SER A 186 14.82 -16.30 27.37
C SER A 186 13.79 -15.21 27.03
N GLN A 187 12.94 -14.88 28.00
CA GLN A 187 11.78 -14.00 27.83
C GLN A 187 12.11 -12.70 27.08
N PRO A 188 11.15 -12.17 26.29
CA PRO A 188 11.36 -10.97 25.49
C PRO A 188 11.79 -9.78 26.35
N ASP A 189 12.91 -9.16 25.97
CA ASP A 189 13.38 -7.88 26.51
C ASP A 189 12.44 -6.76 26.05
N GLU A 190 11.78 -6.07 26.99
CA GLU A 190 10.82 -4.99 26.72
C GLU A 190 11.42 -3.82 25.92
N ASN A 191 12.75 -3.67 25.91
CA ASN A 191 13.46 -2.58 25.23
C ASN A 191 13.96 -2.93 23.82
N ARG A 192 13.66 -4.12 23.28
CA ARG A 192 14.11 -4.55 21.94
C ARG A 192 12.95 -4.95 21.03
N PRO A 193 13.10 -4.78 19.69
CA PRO A 193 12.03 -5.12 18.75
C PRO A 193 11.57 -6.58 18.88
N TYR A 194 10.27 -6.78 18.69
CA TYR A 194 9.51 -8.03 18.85
C TYR A 194 9.83 -9.09 17.78
N MET A 195 11.11 -9.44 17.59
CA MET A 195 11.54 -10.46 16.63
C MET A 195 12.12 -11.65 17.40
N GLN A 196 11.23 -12.58 17.79
CA GLN A 196 11.61 -13.81 18.48
C GLN A 196 12.00 -14.89 17.48
N LYS A 197 13.26 -15.34 17.53
CA LYS A 197 13.74 -16.48 16.76
C LYS A 197 13.26 -17.76 17.45
N TYR A 198 12.37 -18.53 16.81
CA TYR A 198 11.73 -19.71 17.42
C TYR A 198 12.35 -21.05 16.96
N GLN A 199 13.02 -21.08 15.81
CA GLN A 199 13.63 -22.28 15.25
C GLN A 199 15.02 -22.01 14.67
N LYS A 200 15.93 -22.97 14.88
CA LYS A 200 17.26 -23.04 14.28
C LYS A 200 17.22 -24.12 13.20
N HIS A 201 17.56 -23.74 11.96
CA HIS A 201 17.64 -24.65 10.83
C HIS A 201 19.09 -25.13 10.67
N GLU A 202 19.31 -26.43 10.83
CA GLU A 202 20.62 -27.07 10.65
C GLU A 202 20.60 -27.92 9.37
N PRO A 203 21.34 -27.52 8.32
CA PRO A 203 21.34 -28.24 7.05
C PRO A 203 21.93 -29.65 7.18
N MET A 204 21.17 -30.67 6.77
CA MET A 204 21.56 -32.09 6.82
C MET A 204 21.90 -32.68 5.45
N SER A 205 21.27 -32.15 4.41
CA SER A 205 21.53 -32.54 3.03
C SER A 205 21.30 -31.38 2.08
N PHE A 206 21.89 -31.48 0.90
CA PHE A 206 21.59 -30.58 -0.21
C PHE A 206 21.46 -31.36 -1.49
N ALA A 207 20.73 -30.78 -2.43
CA ALA A 207 20.75 -31.16 -3.82
C ALA A 207 20.97 -29.90 -4.65
N PHE A 208 21.83 -29.98 -5.66
CA PHE A 208 21.90 -28.92 -6.64
C PHE A 208 22.04 -29.45 -8.07
N TYR A 209 21.39 -28.73 -8.99
CA TYR A 209 21.36 -29.01 -10.41
C TYR A 209 21.96 -27.84 -11.18
N ILE A 210 22.80 -28.15 -12.16
CA ILE A 210 23.43 -27.15 -13.01
C ILE A 210 22.76 -27.22 -14.38
N LYS A 211 22.00 -26.18 -14.74
CA LYS A 211 21.47 -26.04 -16.10
C LYS A 211 22.48 -25.29 -16.96
N TYR A 212 22.84 -25.90 -18.09
CA TYR A 212 23.58 -25.22 -19.15
C TYR A 212 22.60 -24.74 -20.23
N LYS A 213 22.86 -23.58 -20.83
CA LYS A 213 21.97 -22.95 -21.80
C LYS A 213 21.72 -23.82 -23.04
N HIS A 214 22.72 -24.59 -23.47
CA HIS A 214 22.68 -25.30 -24.76
C HIS A 214 22.38 -26.79 -24.65
N ASP A 215 22.51 -27.40 -23.48
CA ASP A 215 22.25 -28.82 -23.28
C ASP A 215 22.18 -29.17 -21.79
N ASP A 216 21.91 -30.43 -21.47
CA ASP A 216 22.11 -30.98 -20.13
C ASP A 216 23.61 -31.09 -19.80
N TYR A 217 23.98 -30.58 -18.62
CA TYR A 217 25.38 -30.58 -18.21
C TYR A 217 25.76 -31.85 -17.45
N LYS A 218 25.05 -32.14 -16.36
CA LYS A 218 25.26 -33.27 -15.46
C LYS A 218 23.95 -33.61 -14.72
N PRO A 219 23.81 -34.85 -14.23
CA PRO A 219 22.74 -35.16 -13.28
C PRO A 219 22.88 -34.32 -12.00
N PRO A 220 21.78 -34.13 -11.23
CA PRO A 220 21.82 -33.43 -9.95
C PRO A 220 22.84 -34.04 -8.98
N ILE A 221 23.57 -33.18 -8.27
CA ILE A 221 24.51 -33.58 -7.24
C ILE A 221 23.77 -33.54 -5.90
N ILE A 222 23.71 -34.69 -5.24
CA ILE A 222 23.03 -34.87 -3.96
C ILE A 222 24.07 -35.26 -2.92
N TYR A 223 23.99 -34.65 -1.74
CA TYR A 223 24.81 -35.01 -0.59
C TYR A 223 23.94 -35.06 0.66
N ARG A 224 24.12 -36.11 1.45
CA ARG A 224 23.52 -36.27 2.77
C ARG A 224 24.59 -36.70 3.75
N GLY A 225 24.81 -35.90 4.78
CA GLY A 225 25.87 -36.16 5.73
C GLY A 225 26.23 -34.94 6.57
N PRO A 226 27.16 -35.10 7.53
CA PRO A 226 27.58 -34.01 8.39
C PRO A 226 28.21 -32.88 7.58
N ASN A 227 28.10 -31.65 8.10
CA ASN A 227 28.67 -30.44 7.49
C ASN A 227 28.20 -30.19 6.04
N ALA A 228 26.93 -30.45 5.75
CA ALA A 228 26.33 -30.26 4.42
C ALA A 228 26.62 -28.88 3.82
N THR A 229 26.66 -27.82 4.63
CA THR A 229 27.02 -26.46 4.19
C THR A 229 28.45 -26.33 3.66
N LYS A 230 29.43 -26.92 4.35
CA LYS A 230 30.84 -26.89 3.93
C LYS A 230 31.03 -27.71 2.65
N VAL A 231 30.48 -28.92 2.63
CA VAL A 231 30.55 -29.80 1.45
C VAL A 231 29.87 -29.15 0.25
N PHE A 232 28.74 -28.47 0.46
CA PHE A 232 28.07 -27.70 -0.60
C PHE A 232 28.99 -26.64 -1.18
N TYR A 233 29.58 -25.80 -0.33
CA TYR A 233 30.46 -24.72 -0.77
C TYR A 233 31.68 -25.25 -1.56
N ASP A 234 32.34 -26.28 -1.04
CA ASP A 234 33.52 -26.87 -1.69
C ASP A 234 33.14 -27.50 -3.05
N THR A 235 31.98 -28.15 -3.12
CA THR A 235 31.48 -28.77 -4.35
C THR A 235 31.09 -27.72 -5.40
N VAL A 236 30.35 -26.68 -4.99
CA VAL A 236 29.99 -25.56 -5.87
C VAL A 236 31.23 -24.85 -6.39
N LYS A 237 32.21 -24.58 -5.53
CA LYS A 237 33.48 -23.96 -5.91
C LYS A 237 34.25 -24.83 -6.91
N SER A 238 34.33 -26.13 -6.68
CA SER A 238 34.97 -27.09 -7.59
C SER A 238 34.27 -27.12 -8.96
N GLU A 239 32.94 -27.18 -8.99
CA GLU A 239 32.17 -27.17 -10.25
C GLU A 239 32.30 -25.82 -10.98
N ALA A 240 32.29 -24.69 -10.27
CA ALA A 240 32.51 -23.38 -10.86
C ALA A 240 33.90 -23.28 -11.52
N LEU A 241 34.94 -23.84 -10.91
CA LEU A 241 36.28 -23.91 -11.50
C LEU A 241 36.32 -24.81 -12.75
N LYS A 242 35.61 -25.94 -12.75
CA LYS A 242 35.49 -26.82 -13.93
C LYS A 242 34.77 -26.12 -15.08
N ILE A 243 33.65 -25.44 -14.78
CA ILE A 243 32.91 -24.65 -15.75
C ILE A 243 33.79 -23.55 -16.33
N LYS A 244 34.53 -22.81 -15.49
CA LYS A 244 35.47 -21.77 -15.92
C LYS A 244 36.52 -22.32 -16.89
N LYS A 245 37.15 -23.46 -16.58
CA LYS A 245 38.15 -24.11 -17.46
C LYS A 245 37.53 -24.51 -18.81
N LYS A 246 36.37 -25.20 -18.78
CA LYS A 246 35.68 -25.68 -19.99
C LYS A 246 35.27 -24.52 -20.90
N PHE A 247 34.82 -23.41 -20.32
CA PHE A 247 34.36 -22.26 -21.09
C PHE A 247 35.51 -21.42 -21.64
N MET A 248 36.60 -21.22 -20.87
CA MET A 248 37.77 -20.48 -21.36
C MET A 248 38.46 -21.17 -22.54
N ILE A 249 38.53 -22.51 -22.55
CA ILE A 249 39.14 -23.28 -23.65
C ILE A 249 38.30 -23.16 -24.94
N ARG A 250 36.96 -23.25 -24.83
CA ARG A 250 36.07 -23.14 -26.00
C ARG A 250 36.04 -21.74 -26.62
N SER A 251 36.21 -20.68 -25.82
CA SER A 251 36.32 -19.31 -26.33
C SER A 251 37.63 -19.01 -27.06
N ILE A 252 38.66 -19.84 -26.89
CA ILE A 252 39.95 -19.73 -27.61
C ILE A 252 39.90 -20.50 -28.93
N GLN A 253 39.14 -21.59 -29.01
CA GLN A 253 38.98 -22.41 -30.22
C GLN A 253 37.93 -21.90 -31.23
N SER A 254 37.14 -20.88 -30.87
CA SER A 254 36.13 -20.29 -31.77
C SER A 254 36.56 -18.92 -32.36
N LYS A 255 37.86 -18.63 -32.36
CA LYS A 255 38.48 -17.55 -33.13
C LYS A 255 39.35 -18.19 -34.20
#